data_AF-M5UDB2-F1
#
_entry.id   AF-M5UDB2-F1
#
_cell.length_a   1.000
_cell.length_b   1.000
_cell.length_c   1.000
_cell.angle_alpha   90.00
_cell.angle_beta   90.00
_cell.angle_gamma   90.00
#
_symmetry.space_group_name_H-M   'P 1'
#
loop_
_entity.id
_entity.type
_entity.pdbx_description
1 polymer ?
#
loop_
_entity_poly.entity_id
_entity_poly.type
_entity_poly.pdbx_seq_one_letter_code
_entity_poly.pdbx_strand_id
1 'polypeptide(L)'
;MLLYPSLAAGFLFIGVPLLVHLINLLRHRRTQWAAMDFLLASYRKQRRWIVLRQLLLLLTRIAVAALLIAVLAGLIGGRGLIGAIGGQTTHHVIVLDDSYSMRQRVSGVGNSGAAAGESGVESGRDATAYDRALSAIASLVRNLSNDEGVHQLTVMRASRASMVSDNEKGTADAAADLAAQTVTGDARQVERLMSTRASTLRTDLVSAIDLASDLLNANPADSKRLYVVSDFSRRDWQSPRRMAVSLEKAKKTGADIRMIDCVESGATSSPRNLAITDLAPEPDVWVAGVPVMMNVTVKNYSDAEVKN
;
A
#
# COMPACT_ATOMS: atom_id res chain seq x y z
N MET A 1 -14.39 14.30 -7.44
CA MET A 1 -15.62 14.90 -6.85
C MET A 1 -15.21 15.83 -5.71
N LEU A 2 -15.68 17.07 -5.70
CA LEU A 2 -15.34 18.05 -4.65
C LEU A 2 -15.84 17.52 -3.30
N LEU A 3 -14.92 17.18 -2.39
CA LEU A 3 -15.20 16.40 -1.18
C LEU A 3 -16.10 17.10 -0.14
N TYR A 4 -16.39 18.40 -0.28
CA TYR A 4 -17.26 19.14 0.64
C TYR A 4 -18.00 20.30 -0.08
N PRO A 5 -19.29 20.16 -0.45
CA PRO A 5 -20.06 21.24 -1.10
C PRO A 5 -20.24 22.48 -0.19
N SER A 6 -20.15 22.31 1.12
CA SER A 6 -20.15 23.41 2.10
C SER A 6 -18.94 24.34 1.99
N LEU A 7 -17.80 23.86 1.49
CA LEU A 7 -16.59 24.65 1.30
C LEU A 7 -16.68 25.59 0.09
N ALA A 8 -17.47 25.24 -0.93
CA ALA A 8 -17.75 26.12 -2.07
C ALA A 8 -18.50 27.39 -1.64
N ALA A 9 -19.33 27.32 -0.59
CA ALA A 9 -19.98 28.49 -0.01
C ALA A 9 -18.97 29.45 0.66
N GLY A 10 -17.86 28.93 1.18
CA GLY A 10 -16.76 29.75 1.71
C GLY A 10 -16.09 30.62 0.63
N PHE A 11 -16.01 30.12 -0.61
CA PHE A 11 -15.51 30.89 -1.75
C PHE A 11 -16.42 32.08 -2.10
N LEU A 12 -17.74 31.96 -1.85
CA LEU A 12 -18.70 33.05 -2.07
C LEU A 12 -18.43 34.24 -1.13
N PHE A 13 -17.95 33.99 0.10
CA PHE A 13 -17.61 35.05 1.06
C PHE A 13 -16.33 35.83 0.72
N ILE A 14 -15.45 35.28 -0.12
CA ILE A 14 -14.27 36.00 -0.66
C ILE A 14 -14.70 37.17 -1.55
N GLY A 15 -15.90 37.09 -2.16
CA GLY A 15 -16.47 38.16 -2.97
C GLY A 15 -17.05 39.33 -2.18
N VAL A 16 -17.31 39.17 -0.88
CA VAL A 16 -17.99 40.20 -0.05
C VAL A 16 -17.16 41.48 0.10
N PRO A 17 -15.85 41.45 0.39
CA PRO A 17 -15.02 42.66 0.42
C PRO A 17 -14.92 43.34 -0.95
N LEU A 18 -14.93 42.55 -2.02
CA LEU A 18 -14.91 43.01 -3.41
C LEU A 18 -16.19 43.78 -3.75
N LEU A 19 -17.35 43.22 -3.38
CA LEU A 19 -18.67 43.85 -3.54
C LEU A 19 -18.82 45.13 -2.71
N VAL A 20 -18.42 45.10 -1.43
CA VAL A 20 -18.47 46.29 -0.55
C VAL A 20 -17.60 47.42 -1.11
N HIS A 21 -16.43 47.10 -1.65
CA HIS A 21 -15.56 48.11 -2.27
C HIS A 21 -16.20 48.72 -3.53
N LEU A 22 -16.81 47.89 -4.39
CA LEU A 22 -17.46 48.36 -5.61
C LEU A 22 -18.68 49.26 -5.31
N ILE A 23 -19.47 48.91 -4.30
CA ILE A 23 -20.61 49.72 -3.83
C ILE A 23 -20.12 51.06 -3.25
N ASN A 24 -19.01 51.07 -2.52
CA ASN A 24 -18.45 52.30 -1.96
C ASN A 24 -17.85 53.21 -3.04
N LEU A 25 -17.39 52.66 -4.16
CA LEU A 25 -16.93 53.43 -5.32
C LEU A 25 -18.09 54.16 -6.01
N LEU A 26 -19.28 53.55 -6.04
CA LEU A 26 -20.49 54.12 -6.67
C LEU A 26 -21.14 55.25 -5.85
N ARG A 27 -20.76 55.44 -4.57
CA ARG A 27 -21.38 56.44 -3.69
C ARG A 27 -20.62 57.77 -3.57
N HIS A 28 -19.81 58.12 -4.56
CA HIS A 28 -19.12 59.42 -4.57
C HIS A 28 -20.11 60.55 -4.91
N ARG A 29 -20.68 61.18 -3.87
CA ARG A 29 -21.38 62.46 -4.01
C ARG A 29 -20.35 63.54 -4.35
N ARG A 30 -20.49 64.15 -5.53
CA ARG A 30 -19.68 65.31 -5.92
C ARG A 30 -20.31 66.57 -5.34
N THR A 31 -19.61 67.24 -4.44
CA THR A 31 -19.89 68.61 -4.03
C THR A 31 -19.03 69.55 -4.87
N GLN A 32 -19.67 70.47 -5.60
CA GLN A 32 -18.97 71.46 -6.42
C GLN A 32 -18.58 72.65 -5.53
N TRP A 33 -17.28 72.94 -5.45
CA TRP A 33 -16.74 74.13 -4.77
C TRP A 33 -15.69 74.78 -5.67
N ALA A 34 -15.82 76.08 -5.90
CA ALA A 34 -15.11 76.83 -6.95
C ALA A 34 -13.57 76.94 -6.76
N ALA A 35 -13.04 76.68 -5.57
CA ALA A 35 -11.60 76.69 -5.30
C ALA A 35 -10.87 75.38 -5.68
N MET A 36 -11.58 74.35 -6.16
CA MET A 36 -11.06 73.00 -6.39
C MET A 36 -10.26 72.85 -7.71
N ASP A 37 -10.48 73.73 -8.68
CA ASP A 37 -9.89 73.60 -10.02
C ASP A 37 -8.35 73.73 -10.03
N PHE A 38 -7.79 74.49 -9.08
CA PHE A 38 -6.34 74.58 -8.86
C PHE A 38 -5.75 73.31 -8.21
N LEU A 39 -6.53 72.60 -7.38
CA LEU A 39 -6.13 71.32 -6.77
C LEU A 39 -6.27 70.14 -7.76
N LEU A 40 -7.24 70.21 -8.67
CA LEU A 40 -7.50 69.19 -9.70
C LEU A 40 -6.38 69.05 -10.74
N ALA A 41 -5.60 70.10 -10.98
CA ALA A 41 -4.41 70.05 -11.84
C ALA A 41 -3.28 69.19 -11.22
N SER A 42 -3.09 69.25 -9.90
CA SER A 42 -2.10 68.44 -9.17
C SER A 42 -2.57 66.99 -8.99
N TYR A 43 -3.86 66.78 -8.77
CA TYR A 43 -4.44 65.44 -8.56
C TYR A 43 -4.40 64.54 -9.80
N ARG A 44 -4.39 65.10 -11.02
CA ARG A 44 -4.31 64.30 -12.27
C ARG A 44 -3.05 63.45 -12.34
N LYS A 45 -1.93 63.91 -11.76
CA LYS A 45 -0.65 63.19 -11.76
C LYS A 45 -0.59 62.09 -10.69
N GLN A 46 -1.22 62.31 -9.54
CA GLN A 46 -1.22 61.37 -8.40
C GLN A 46 -2.34 60.31 -8.47
N ARG A 47 -3.39 60.52 -9.28
CA ARG A 47 -4.57 59.64 -9.35
C ARG A 47 -4.22 58.17 -9.60
N ARG A 48 -3.25 57.89 -10.49
CA ARG A 48 -2.81 56.52 -10.79
C ARG A 48 -2.19 55.83 -9.58
N TRP A 49 -1.37 56.55 -8.81
CA TRP A 49 -0.72 56.02 -7.59
C TRP A 49 -1.71 55.76 -6.46
N ILE A 50 -2.72 56.61 -6.30
CA ILE A 50 -3.76 56.43 -5.30
C ILE A 50 -4.61 55.20 -5.62
N VAL A 51 -5.01 55.04 -6.88
CA VAL A 51 -5.75 53.85 -7.35
C VAL A 51 -4.89 52.60 -7.23
N LEU A 52 -3.59 52.65 -7.53
CA LEU A 52 -2.68 51.51 -7.40
C LEU A 52 -2.52 51.08 -5.93
N ARG A 53 -2.39 52.03 -5.00
CA ARG A 53 -2.36 51.75 -3.56
C ARG A 53 -3.65 51.13 -3.07
N GLN A 54 -4.81 51.63 -3.51
CA GLN A 54 -6.11 51.09 -3.15
C GLN A 54 -6.32 49.68 -3.74
N LEU A 55 -5.90 49.45 -4.99
CA LEU A 55 -5.94 48.15 -5.63
C LEU A 55 -5.03 47.15 -4.91
N LEU A 56 -3.81 47.55 -4.56
CA LEU A 56 -2.88 46.72 -3.79
C LEU A 56 -3.45 46.37 -2.41
N LEU A 57 -4.00 47.34 -1.68
CA LEU A 57 -4.63 47.10 -0.37
C LEU A 57 -5.85 46.19 -0.46
N LEU A 58 -6.61 46.27 -1.56
CA LEU A 58 -7.71 45.35 -1.82
C LEU A 58 -7.19 43.93 -2.10
N LEU A 59 -6.19 43.82 -2.97
CA LEU A 59 -5.60 42.54 -3.37
C LEU A 59 -4.97 41.83 -2.16
N THR A 60 -4.24 42.55 -1.30
CA THR A 60 -3.67 41.95 -0.09
C THR A 60 -4.74 41.45 0.87
N ARG A 61 -5.84 42.20 1.05
CA ARG A 61 -6.96 41.78 1.92
C ARG A 61 -7.65 40.51 1.40
N ILE A 62 -7.83 40.41 0.09
CA ILE A 62 -8.38 39.21 -0.57
C ILE A 62 -7.39 38.05 -0.46
N ALA A 63 -6.10 38.29 -0.68
CA ALA A 63 -5.06 37.27 -0.60
C ALA A 63 -4.98 36.66 0.81
N VAL A 64 -5.04 37.48 1.87
CA VAL A 64 -5.03 36.99 3.26
C VAL A 64 -6.28 36.16 3.56
N ALA A 65 -7.47 36.62 3.15
CA ALA A 65 -8.71 35.87 3.34
C ALA A 65 -8.70 34.53 2.58
N ALA A 66 -8.25 34.55 1.32
CA ALA A 66 -8.13 33.36 0.49
C ALA A 66 -7.11 32.37 1.07
N LEU A 67 -5.98 32.85 1.59
CA LEU A 67 -4.95 32.01 2.23
C LEU A 67 -5.48 31.37 3.51
N LEU A 68 -6.17 32.13 4.37
CA LEU A 68 -6.81 31.57 5.58
C LEU A 68 -7.85 30.49 5.24
N ILE A 69 -8.68 30.72 4.22
CA ILE A 69 -9.66 29.73 3.76
C ILE A 69 -8.93 28.51 3.18
N ALA A 70 -7.85 28.68 2.41
CA ALA A 70 -7.07 27.57 1.88
C ALA A 70 -6.37 26.75 2.98
N VAL A 71 -5.95 27.38 4.08
CA VAL A 71 -5.44 26.67 5.26
C VAL A 71 -6.56 25.89 5.94
N LEU A 72 -7.72 26.53 6.22
CA LEU A 72 -8.87 25.87 6.84
C LEU A 72 -9.47 24.74 5.97
N ALA A 73 -9.46 24.91 4.65
CA ALA A 73 -9.93 23.92 3.69
C ALA A 73 -8.96 22.74 3.54
N GLY A 74 -7.80 22.78 4.20
CA GLY A 74 -6.76 21.77 4.05
C GLY A 74 -6.04 21.80 2.70
N LEU A 75 -6.23 22.83 1.87
CA LEU A 75 -5.52 22.97 0.60
C LEU A 75 -4.01 23.13 0.81
N ILE A 76 -3.60 23.86 1.86
CA ILE A 76 -2.18 24.10 2.17
C ILE A 76 -1.59 23.01 3.09
N GLY A 77 -2.44 22.31 3.85
CA GLY A 77 -2.05 21.17 4.70
C GLY A 77 -2.10 19.82 3.97
N GLY A 78 -2.67 19.78 2.78
CA GLY A 78 -2.78 18.59 1.96
C GLY A 78 -1.56 18.43 1.06
N ARG A 79 -0.86 17.32 1.22
CA ARG A 79 0.21 16.79 0.34
C ARG A 79 -0.13 16.82 -1.17
N GLY A 80 -1.37 17.13 -1.56
CA GLY A 80 -1.86 17.20 -2.94
C GLY A 80 -1.39 18.39 -3.78
N LEU A 81 -1.17 19.59 -3.22
CA LEU A 81 -0.64 20.71 -4.03
C LEU A 81 0.85 20.56 -4.37
N ILE A 82 1.63 19.96 -3.46
CA ILE A 82 3.04 19.60 -3.69
C ILE A 82 3.11 18.38 -4.62
N GLY A 83 2.21 17.40 -4.45
CA GLY A 83 2.06 16.23 -5.32
C GLY A 83 1.68 16.53 -6.77
N ALA A 84 1.02 17.67 -7.02
CA ALA A 84 0.66 18.11 -8.37
C ALA A 84 1.85 18.71 -9.17
N ILE A 85 2.94 19.07 -8.49
CA ILE A 85 4.15 19.64 -9.11
C ILE A 85 5.29 18.61 -9.14
N GLY A 86 5.32 17.66 -8.20
CA GLY A 86 6.16 16.47 -8.24
C GLY A 86 5.34 15.27 -7.79
N GLY A 87 5.07 14.34 -8.72
CA GLY A 87 4.22 13.17 -8.46
C GLY A 87 4.56 12.49 -7.15
N GLN A 88 3.55 12.18 -6.33
CA GLN A 88 3.78 11.54 -5.03
C GLN A 88 4.42 10.17 -5.23
N THR A 89 5.55 9.97 -4.57
CA THR A 89 6.25 8.68 -4.55
C THR A 89 5.65 7.80 -3.47
N THR A 90 5.13 6.64 -3.85
CA THR A 90 4.64 5.65 -2.88
C THR A 90 5.48 4.38 -2.98
N HIS A 91 6.11 3.99 -1.88
CA HIS A 91 6.85 2.74 -1.78
C HIS A 91 5.98 1.67 -1.12
N HIS A 92 5.67 0.63 -1.88
CA HIS A 92 4.92 -0.53 -1.46
C HIS A 92 5.88 -1.69 -1.22
N VAL A 93 5.95 -2.20 0.01
CA VAL A 93 6.72 -3.39 0.34
C VAL A 93 5.73 -4.51 0.65
N ILE A 94 5.83 -5.62 -0.08
CA ILE A 94 5.00 -6.81 0.11
C ILE A 94 5.86 -7.91 0.73
N VAL A 95 5.45 -8.38 1.90
CA VAL A 95 5.95 -9.60 2.52
C VAL A 95 4.99 -10.73 2.15
N LEU A 96 5.45 -11.64 1.30
CA LEU A 96 4.73 -12.83 0.88
C LEU A 96 5.16 -14.02 1.73
N ASP A 97 4.25 -14.56 2.51
CA ASP A 97 4.46 -15.84 3.17
C ASP A 97 4.43 -16.97 2.12
N ASP A 98 5.48 -17.77 2.12
CA ASP A 98 5.62 -18.98 1.33
C ASP A 98 5.88 -20.20 2.21
N SER A 99 5.43 -20.16 3.48
CA SER A 99 5.48 -21.30 4.40
C SER A 99 4.75 -22.52 3.86
N TYR A 100 5.08 -23.69 4.42
CA TYR A 100 4.37 -24.93 4.10
C TYR A 100 2.84 -24.85 4.28
N SER A 101 2.34 -24.07 5.24
CA SER A 101 0.89 -23.95 5.50
C SER A 101 0.15 -23.21 4.37
N MET A 102 0.84 -22.38 3.60
CA MET A 102 0.27 -21.72 2.40
C MET A 102 -0.11 -22.72 1.28
N ARG A 103 0.32 -23.99 1.38
CA ARG A 103 -0.15 -25.09 0.51
C ARG A 103 -1.51 -25.64 0.91
N GLN A 104 -2.14 -25.09 1.95
CA GLN A 104 -3.51 -25.38 2.31
C GLN A 104 -4.40 -25.17 1.08
N ARG A 105 -5.20 -26.20 0.77
CA ARG A 105 -6.24 -26.11 -0.24
C ARG A 105 -7.34 -25.20 0.26
N VAL A 106 -7.73 -24.25 -0.55
CA VAL A 106 -8.81 -23.32 -0.27
C VAL A 106 -9.92 -23.61 -1.27
N SER A 107 -11.11 -23.93 -0.74
CA SER A 107 -12.29 -24.11 -1.58
C SER A 107 -12.76 -22.74 -2.07
N GLY A 108 -12.84 -22.56 -3.38
CA GLY A 108 -13.32 -21.32 -4.00
C GLY A 108 -12.21 -20.39 -4.50
N VAL A 109 -11.92 -20.48 -5.81
CA VAL A 109 -12.22 -19.45 -6.82
C VAL A 109 -12.36 -20.18 -8.16
N GLY A 110 -13.53 -20.77 -8.40
CA GLY A 110 -14.03 -20.90 -9.77
C GLY A 110 -14.61 -19.54 -10.14
N ASN A 111 -14.15 -18.95 -11.24
CA ASN A 111 -14.51 -17.63 -11.79
C ASN A 111 -13.88 -16.39 -11.14
N SER A 112 -12.73 -15.98 -11.66
CA SER A 112 -12.62 -14.63 -12.24
C SER A 112 -11.77 -14.70 -13.49
N GLY A 113 -12.34 -14.22 -14.61
CA GLY A 113 -11.83 -14.44 -15.96
C GLY A 113 -10.47 -13.80 -16.20
N ALA A 114 -9.45 -14.63 -16.34
CA ALA A 114 -8.25 -14.33 -17.10
C ALA A 114 -8.13 -15.43 -18.16
N ALA A 115 -7.98 -15.00 -19.40
CA ALA A 115 -8.01 -15.81 -20.62
C ALA A 115 -7.34 -17.19 -20.44
N ALA A 116 -8.06 -18.21 -20.90
CA ALA A 116 -7.51 -19.50 -21.25
C ALA A 116 -6.39 -19.31 -22.27
N GLY A 117 -5.18 -19.08 -21.78
CA GLY A 117 -3.96 -19.22 -22.55
C GLY A 117 -3.71 -20.71 -22.73
N GLU A 118 -3.67 -21.13 -23.99
CA GLU A 118 -3.34 -22.48 -24.45
C GLU A 118 -1.97 -22.91 -23.90
N SER A 119 -1.97 -23.52 -22.73
CA SER A 119 -0.82 -24.25 -22.18
C SER A 119 -1.39 -25.34 -21.30
N GLY A 120 -1.65 -26.49 -21.93
CA GLY A 120 -2.25 -27.67 -21.32
C GLY A 120 -1.37 -28.28 -20.23
N VAL A 121 -1.46 -27.71 -19.02
CA VAL A 121 -1.00 -28.35 -17.78
C VAL A 121 -2.10 -28.17 -16.73
N GLU A 122 -2.94 -29.21 -16.63
CA GLU A 122 -3.77 -29.55 -15.47
C GLU A 122 -4.68 -28.46 -14.89
N SER A 123 -5.86 -28.26 -15.50
CA SER A 123 -7.01 -27.55 -14.90
C SER A 123 -7.67 -28.32 -13.73
N GLY A 124 -6.87 -29.00 -12.90
CA GLY A 124 -7.28 -29.76 -11.73
C GLY A 124 -6.45 -29.45 -10.48
N ARG A 125 -5.68 -28.35 -10.45
CA ARG A 125 -5.06 -27.88 -9.20
C ARG A 125 -6.14 -27.27 -8.32
N ASP A 126 -6.46 -27.95 -7.23
CA ASP A 126 -7.14 -27.31 -6.10
C ASP A 126 -6.42 -25.99 -5.77
N ALA A 127 -7.15 -24.87 -5.77
CA ALA A 127 -6.56 -23.57 -5.48
C ALA A 127 -5.95 -23.59 -4.07
N THR A 128 -4.68 -23.21 -3.95
CA THR A 128 -4.01 -23.10 -2.66
C THR A 128 -4.12 -21.69 -2.09
N ALA A 129 -3.89 -21.53 -0.78
CA ALA A 129 -3.78 -20.19 -0.17
C ALA A 129 -2.66 -19.37 -0.83
N TYR A 130 -1.58 -20.03 -1.26
CA TYR A 130 -0.51 -19.39 -2.03
C TYR A 130 -0.96 -18.88 -3.40
N ASP A 131 -1.76 -19.65 -4.14
CA ASP A 131 -2.32 -19.20 -5.43
C ASP A 131 -3.24 -17.98 -5.23
N ARG A 132 -4.01 -17.97 -4.14
CA ARG A 132 -4.82 -16.81 -3.76
C ARG A 132 -3.93 -15.59 -3.44
N ALA A 133 -2.84 -15.78 -2.70
CA ALA A 133 -1.86 -14.73 -2.42
C ALA A 133 -1.31 -14.11 -3.73
N LEU A 134 -0.89 -14.95 -4.68
CA LEU A 134 -0.41 -14.50 -6.00
C LEU A 134 -1.50 -13.73 -6.77
N SER A 135 -2.74 -14.21 -6.74
CA SER A 135 -3.87 -13.52 -7.39
C SER A 135 -4.17 -12.14 -6.77
N ALA A 136 -4.03 -12.01 -5.44
CA ALA A 136 -4.20 -10.75 -4.72
C ALA A 136 -3.06 -9.77 -5.01
N ILE A 137 -1.82 -10.27 -5.11
CA ILE A 137 -0.69 -9.44 -5.54
C ILE A 137 -0.90 -8.99 -6.99
N ALA A 138 -1.32 -9.87 -7.90
CA ALA A 138 -1.56 -9.54 -9.29
C ALA A 138 -2.68 -8.48 -9.46
N SER A 139 -3.75 -8.57 -8.68
CA SER A 139 -4.81 -7.54 -8.70
C SER A 139 -4.32 -6.21 -8.13
N LEU A 140 -3.50 -6.25 -7.07
CA LEU A 140 -2.87 -5.06 -6.52
C LEU A 140 -1.93 -4.39 -7.52
N VAL A 141 -1.06 -5.15 -8.21
CA VAL A 141 -0.18 -4.59 -9.25
C VAL A 141 -0.97 -3.96 -10.38
N ARG A 142 -2.05 -4.60 -10.86
CA ARG A 142 -2.93 -4.00 -11.88
C ARG A 142 -3.57 -2.70 -11.42
N ASN A 143 -4.03 -2.64 -10.17
CA ASN A 143 -4.61 -1.43 -9.61
C ASN A 143 -3.57 -0.31 -9.47
N LEU A 144 -2.35 -0.64 -9.02
CA LEU A 144 -1.24 0.33 -8.92
C LEU A 144 -0.78 0.83 -10.29
N SER A 145 -0.82 -0.01 -11.33
CA SER A 145 -0.48 0.41 -12.69
C SER A 145 -1.49 1.39 -13.30
N ASN A 146 -2.72 1.42 -12.80
CA ASN A 146 -3.79 2.31 -13.26
C ASN A 146 -3.91 3.59 -12.41
N ASP A 147 -3.21 3.67 -11.28
CA ASP A 147 -3.26 4.81 -10.37
C ASP A 147 -2.32 5.93 -10.84
N GLU A 148 -2.70 7.18 -10.63
CA GLU A 148 -1.90 8.35 -11.03
C GLU A 148 -0.83 8.62 -9.95
N GLY A 149 0.31 7.93 -10.05
CA GLY A 149 1.40 8.09 -9.07
C GLY A 149 2.69 7.36 -9.44
N VAL A 150 3.81 7.74 -8.81
CA VAL A 150 5.06 7.00 -8.94
C VAL A 150 5.06 5.91 -7.86
N HIS A 151 4.78 4.69 -8.28
CA HIS A 151 4.71 3.53 -7.39
C HIS A 151 5.96 2.66 -7.53
N GLN A 152 6.73 2.55 -6.45
CA GLN A 152 7.79 1.57 -6.33
C GLN A 152 7.24 0.37 -5.57
N LEU A 153 7.38 -0.83 -6.14
CA LEU A 153 6.93 -2.07 -5.52
C LEU A 153 8.13 -2.98 -5.22
N THR A 154 8.20 -3.50 -4.01
CA THR A 154 9.20 -4.50 -3.61
C THR A 154 8.47 -5.70 -3.07
N VAL A 155 8.69 -6.88 -3.65
CA VAL A 155 8.09 -8.13 -3.15
C VAL A 155 9.19 -9.00 -2.56
N MET A 156 8.99 -9.44 -1.33
CA MET A 156 9.93 -10.29 -0.60
C MET A 156 9.21 -11.52 -0.09
N ARG A 157 9.80 -12.70 -0.28
CA ARG A 157 9.27 -13.94 0.28
C ARG A 157 9.84 -14.21 1.68
N ALA A 158 8.99 -14.70 2.58
CA ALA A 158 9.38 -14.99 3.96
C ALA A 158 10.52 -16.04 4.07
N SER A 159 10.52 -17.08 3.23
CA SER A 159 11.61 -18.07 3.22
C SER A 159 12.97 -17.47 2.89
N ARG A 160 13.00 -16.48 1.99
CA ARG A 160 14.24 -15.81 1.56
C ARG A 160 14.69 -14.82 2.61
N ALA A 161 13.75 -14.07 3.19
CA ALA A 161 14.02 -13.19 4.32
C ALA A 161 14.67 -13.94 5.50
N SER A 162 14.17 -15.14 5.82
CA SER A 162 14.77 -15.99 6.87
C SER A 162 16.21 -16.37 6.53
N MET A 163 16.48 -16.81 5.29
CA MET A 163 17.85 -17.18 4.86
C MET A 163 18.83 -16.00 4.95
N VAL A 164 18.35 -14.78 4.67
CA VAL A 164 19.16 -13.56 4.80
C VAL A 164 19.45 -13.24 6.27
N SER A 165 18.43 -13.36 7.13
CA SER A 165 18.58 -13.12 8.56
C SER A 165 19.52 -14.12 9.23
N ASP A 166 19.54 -15.38 8.77
CA ASP A 166 20.42 -16.42 9.31
C ASP A 166 21.87 -16.27 8.84
N ASN A 167 22.09 -15.63 7.67
CA ASN A 167 23.40 -15.42 7.05
C ASN A 167 24.00 -14.03 7.36
N GLU A 168 23.87 -13.51 8.58
CA GLU A 168 24.35 -12.20 9.08
C GLU A 168 25.83 -11.83 8.76
N LYS A 169 26.62 -12.70 8.12
CA LYS A 169 27.99 -12.43 7.63
C LYS A 169 28.12 -12.18 6.11
N GLY A 170 27.02 -12.10 5.35
CA GLY A 170 27.01 -11.92 3.88
C GLY A 170 26.18 -10.71 3.42
N THR A 171 26.43 -9.53 3.99
CA THR A 171 25.61 -8.32 3.82
C THR A 171 25.49 -7.80 2.38
N ALA A 172 26.38 -8.19 1.48
CA ALA A 172 26.37 -7.75 0.08
C ALA A 172 25.49 -8.64 -0.84
N ASP A 173 25.61 -9.97 -0.74
CA ASP A 173 24.85 -10.91 -1.60
C ASP A 173 23.37 -10.96 -1.22
N ALA A 174 23.06 -10.90 0.08
CA ALA A 174 21.68 -10.85 0.56
C ALA A 174 20.96 -9.56 0.13
N ALA A 175 21.65 -8.42 0.22
CA ALA A 175 21.13 -7.13 -0.25
C ALA A 175 20.99 -7.10 -1.78
N ALA A 176 21.88 -7.78 -2.52
CA ALA A 176 21.78 -7.92 -3.96
C ALA A 176 20.60 -8.81 -4.39
N ASP A 177 20.33 -9.91 -3.69
CA ASP A 177 19.16 -10.77 -3.93
C ASP A 177 17.83 -10.07 -3.61
N LEU A 178 17.82 -9.24 -2.55
CA LEU A 178 16.69 -8.38 -2.18
C LEU A 178 16.47 -7.24 -3.19
N ALA A 179 17.55 -6.60 -3.64
CA ALA A 179 17.51 -5.57 -4.68
C ALA A 179 17.06 -6.13 -6.04
N ALA A 180 17.46 -7.37 -6.37
CA ALA A 180 17.07 -8.08 -7.58
C ALA A 180 15.57 -8.41 -7.66
N GLN A 181 14.81 -8.25 -6.56
CA GLN A 181 13.37 -8.48 -6.47
C GLN A 181 12.56 -7.19 -6.24
N THR A 182 13.18 -6.02 -6.35
CA THR A 182 12.43 -4.76 -6.42
C THR A 182 11.72 -4.69 -7.77
N VAL A 183 10.45 -5.12 -7.76
CA VAL A 183 9.50 -5.00 -8.87
C VAL A 183 9.18 -3.54 -9.13
N THR A 184 10.10 -2.84 -9.77
CA THR A 184 9.86 -1.46 -10.21
C THR A 184 9.03 -1.51 -11.49
N GLY A 185 7.72 -1.77 -11.38
CA GLY A 185 6.77 -1.73 -12.50
C GLY A 185 7.04 -2.70 -13.68
N ASP A 186 8.07 -3.55 -13.58
CA ASP A 186 8.57 -4.33 -14.71
C ASP A 186 7.82 -5.67 -14.79
N ALA A 187 6.98 -5.83 -15.83
CA ALA A 187 6.05 -6.95 -15.99
C ALA A 187 6.74 -8.33 -15.91
N ARG A 188 8.03 -8.41 -16.28
CA ARG A 188 8.84 -9.63 -16.25
C ARG A 188 9.12 -10.13 -14.83
N GLN A 189 9.22 -9.24 -13.85
CA GLN A 189 9.46 -9.65 -12.46
C GLN A 189 8.17 -10.14 -11.80
N VAL A 190 7.02 -9.55 -12.17
CA VAL A 190 5.71 -10.04 -11.79
C VAL A 190 5.50 -11.46 -12.34
N GLU A 191 5.81 -11.70 -13.61
CA GLU A 191 5.72 -13.02 -14.22
C GLU A 191 6.59 -14.07 -13.49
N ARG A 192 7.81 -13.71 -13.10
CA ARG A 192 8.66 -14.56 -12.25
C ARG A 192 8.02 -14.87 -10.92
N LEU A 193 7.45 -13.88 -10.23
CA LEU A 193 6.72 -14.08 -8.98
C LEU A 193 5.54 -15.05 -9.16
N MET A 194 4.75 -14.88 -10.22
CA MET A 194 3.60 -15.73 -10.53
C MET A 194 3.98 -17.19 -10.84
N SER A 195 5.23 -17.44 -11.25
CA SER A 195 5.76 -18.80 -11.48
C SER A 195 6.24 -19.52 -10.20
N THR A 196 6.31 -18.81 -9.07
CA THR A 196 6.81 -19.38 -7.81
C THR A 196 5.78 -20.28 -7.13
N ARG A 197 6.25 -21.09 -6.17
CA ARG A 197 5.41 -21.98 -5.36
C ARG A 197 5.77 -21.82 -3.89
N ALA A 198 4.81 -22.12 -3.02
CA ALA A 198 5.05 -22.21 -1.59
C ALA A 198 6.20 -23.17 -1.28
N SER A 199 7.07 -22.74 -0.38
CA SER A 199 8.21 -23.50 0.12
C SER A 199 7.73 -24.68 0.97
N THR A 200 8.58 -25.70 1.08
CA THR A 200 8.41 -26.79 2.05
C THR A 200 8.98 -26.42 3.43
N LEU A 201 9.64 -25.27 3.53
CA LEU A 201 10.26 -24.81 4.76
C LEU A 201 9.23 -24.20 5.71
N ARG A 202 9.55 -24.30 6.99
CA ARG A 202 9.00 -23.40 8.00
C ARG A 202 9.66 -22.03 7.81
N THR A 203 8.85 -20.98 7.75
CA THR A 203 9.31 -19.60 7.61
C THR A 203 8.89 -18.81 8.86
N ASP A 204 9.68 -17.79 9.22
CA ASP A 204 9.33 -16.83 10.26
C ASP A 204 8.94 -15.51 9.60
N LEU A 205 7.73 -15.05 9.87
CA LEU A 205 7.20 -13.79 9.34
C LEU A 205 7.85 -12.58 10.03
N VAL A 206 8.34 -12.74 11.26
CA VAL A 206 8.98 -11.67 12.05
C VAL A 206 10.24 -11.17 11.34
N SER A 207 11.14 -12.08 10.93
CA SER A 207 12.37 -11.71 10.20
C SER A 207 12.08 -11.00 8.88
N ALA A 208 11.00 -11.40 8.20
CA ALA A 208 10.56 -10.74 6.97
C ALA A 208 10.01 -9.33 7.23
N ILE A 209 9.25 -9.12 8.30
CA ILE A 209 8.78 -7.79 8.69
C ILE A 209 9.93 -6.88 9.12
N ASP A 210 10.93 -7.42 9.82
CA ASP A 210 12.10 -6.65 10.25
C ASP A 210 12.93 -6.18 9.05
N LEU A 211 13.21 -7.06 8.08
CA LEU A 211 13.89 -6.69 6.84
C LEU A 211 13.06 -5.70 6.01
N ALA A 212 11.75 -5.89 5.93
CA ALA A 212 10.86 -4.93 5.25
C ALA A 212 10.91 -3.55 5.91
N SER A 213 10.97 -3.49 7.25
CA SER A 213 11.11 -2.24 7.99
C SER A 213 12.45 -1.55 7.69
N ASP A 214 13.53 -2.32 7.57
CA ASP A 214 14.85 -1.79 7.23
C ASP A 214 14.88 -1.25 5.78
N LEU A 215 14.23 -1.96 4.84
CA LEU A 215 14.07 -1.48 3.46
C LEU A 215 13.24 -0.19 3.35
N LEU A 216 12.16 -0.09 4.14
CA LEU A 216 11.32 1.11 4.23
C LEU A 216 12.06 2.30 4.85
N ASN A 217 13.04 2.06 5.72
CA ASN A 217 13.89 3.11 6.27
C ASN A 217 14.99 3.52 5.29
N ALA A 218 15.57 2.56 4.57
CA ALA A 218 16.61 2.81 3.58
C ALA A 218 16.11 3.59 2.36
N ASN A 219 14.85 3.39 1.95
CA ASN A 219 14.23 4.06 0.81
C ASN A 219 13.16 5.06 1.28
N PRO A 220 13.49 6.36 1.42
CA PRO A 220 12.49 7.38 1.75
C PRO A 220 11.51 7.59 0.59
N ALA A 221 10.22 7.63 0.90
CA ALA A 221 9.13 7.92 -0.03
C ALA A 221 8.06 8.79 0.67
N ASP A 222 7.25 9.52 -0.08
CA ASP A 222 6.20 10.39 0.46
C ASP A 222 5.11 9.59 1.20
N SER A 223 4.83 8.39 0.69
CA SER A 223 3.94 7.42 1.32
C SER A 223 4.58 6.05 1.32
N LYS A 224 4.45 5.34 2.45
CA LYS A 224 4.99 4.00 2.65
C LYS A 224 3.84 3.05 2.98
N ARG A 225 3.81 1.87 2.34
CA ARG A 225 2.80 0.83 2.61
C ARG A 225 3.49 -0.52 2.77
N LEU A 226 3.17 -1.23 3.85
CA LEU A 226 3.64 -2.58 4.10
C LEU A 226 2.45 -3.53 3.96
N TYR A 227 2.50 -4.43 2.98
CA TYR A 227 1.52 -5.50 2.80
C TYR A 227 2.09 -6.79 3.36
N VAL A 228 1.38 -7.42 4.27
CA VAL A 228 1.72 -8.73 4.82
C VAL A 228 0.70 -9.73 4.28
N VAL A 229 1.15 -10.68 3.47
CA VAL A 229 0.30 -11.63 2.75
C VAL A 229 0.57 -13.03 3.29
N SER A 230 -0.37 -13.58 4.05
CA SER A 230 -0.21 -14.87 4.74
C SER A 230 -1.56 -15.50 5.06
N ASP A 231 -1.53 -16.74 5.54
CA ASP A 231 -2.68 -17.45 6.12
C ASP A 231 -2.94 -17.08 7.59
N PHE A 232 -2.08 -16.24 8.19
CA PHE A 232 -2.15 -15.76 9.58
C PHE A 232 -2.47 -16.85 10.60
N SER A 233 -1.89 -18.02 10.37
CA SER A 233 -2.13 -19.21 11.16
C SER A 233 -1.77 -19.01 12.64
N ARG A 234 -2.30 -19.86 13.53
CA ARG A 234 -1.98 -19.83 14.98
C ARG A 234 -0.47 -19.84 15.26
N ARG A 235 0.33 -20.43 14.35
CA ARG A 235 1.80 -20.47 14.45
C ARG A 235 2.40 -19.07 14.51
N ASP A 236 1.94 -18.17 13.67
CA ASP A 236 2.55 -16.84 13.49
C ASP A 236 2.33 -15.95 14.73
N TRP A 237 1.35 -16.33 15.56
CA TRP A 237 0.98 -15.66 16.80
C TRP A 237 1.48 -16.38 18.06
N GLN A 238 2.30 -17.43 17.96
CA GLN A 238 2.85 -18.12 19.14
C GLN A 238 3.76 -17.23 19.99
N SER A 239 4.37 -16.20 19.39
CA SER A 239 5.21 -15.21 20.08
C SER A 239 4.68 -13.79 19.87
N PRO A 240 3.52 -13.42 20.47
CA PRO A 240 2.86 -12.14 20.19
C PRO A 240 3.74 -10.93 20.46
N ARG A 241 4.60 -11.00 21.50
CA ARG A 241 5.51 -9.90 21.84
C ARG A 241 6.54 -9.62 20.75
N ARG A 242 7.14 -10.66 20.14
CA ARG A 242 8.12 -10.49 19.05
C ARG A 242 7.44 -9.89 17.82
N MET A 243 6.29 -10.43 17.44
CA MET A 243 5.49 -9.91 16.33
C MET A 243 5.09 -8.44 16.55
N ALA A 244 4.63 -8.10 17.77
CA ALA A 244 4.24 -6.74 18.11
C ALA A 244 5.41 -5.75 17.99
N VAL A 245 6.61 -6.14 18.45
CA VAL A 245 7.82 -5.29 18.34
C VAL A 245 8.18 -5.02 16.89
N SER A 246 8.17 -6.05 16.03
CA SER A 246 8.49 -5.89 14.60
C SER A 246 7.43 -5.07 13.86
N LEU A 247 6.15 -5.25 14.17
CA LEU A 247 5.07 -4.42 13.62
C LEU A 247 5.14 -2.97 14.12
N GLU A 248 5.53 -2.75 15.38
CA GLU A 248 5.76 -1.40 15.92
C GLU A 248 6.96 -0.74 15.25
N LYS A 249 8.05 -1.48 15.01
CA LYS A 249 9.20 -1.03 14.22
C LYS A 249 8.76 -0.60 12.82
N ALA A 250 7.96 -1.42 12.13
CA ALA A 250 7.40 -1.08 10.82
C ALA A 250 6.52 0.19 10.88
N LYS A 251 5.65 0.32 11.89
CA LYS A 251 4.78 1.48 12.06
C LYS A 251 5.56 2.77 12.32
N LYS A 252 6.66 2.71 13.08
CA LYS A 252 7.56 3.85 13.34
C LYS A 252 8.21 4.40 12.07
N THR A 253 8.34 3.59 11.01
CA THR A 253 8.84 4.07 9.70
C THR A 253 7.86 5.01 8.97
N GLY A 254 6.62 5.14 9.46
CA GLY A 254 5.53 5.89 8.84
C GLY A 254 4.72 5.06 7.82
N ALA A 255 4.91 3.74 7.78
CA ALA A 255 4.21 2.86 6.85
C ALA A 255 2.78 2.51 7.31
N ASP A 256 1.84 2.52 6.36
CA ASP A 256 0.51 1.93 6.53
C ASP A 256 0.61 0.40 6.40
N ILE A 257 0.28 -0.33 7.46
CA ILE A 257 0.40 -1.79 7.50
C ILE A 257 -0.95 -2.42 7.09
N ARG A 258 -0.95 -3.24 6.05
CA ARG A 258 -2.12 -3.97 5.56
C ARG A 258 -1.86 -5.46 5.59
N MET A 259 -2.76 -6.20 6.22
CA MET A 259 -2.72 -7.65 6.30
C MET A 259 -3.72 -8.24 5.31
N ILE A 260 -3.26 -9.14 4.44
CA ILE A 260 -4.07 -9.81 3.42
C ILE A 260 -4.17 -11.29 3.80
N ASP A 261 -5.33 -11.68 4.31
CA ASP A 261 -5.62 -13.06 4.69
C ASP A 261 -5.88 -13.90 3.43
N CYS A 262 -5.07 -14.93 3.25
CA CYS A 262 -5.12 -15.82 2.10
C CYS A 262 -6.03 -17.03 2.35
N VAL A 263 -6.52 -17.20 3.58
CA VAL A 263 -7.51 -18.20 3.94
C VAL A 263 -8.83 -17.49 4.20
N GLU A 264 -9.95 -18.11 3.83
CA GLU A 264 -11.24 -17.51 4.10
C GLU A 264 -11.59 -17.67 5.58
N SER A 265 -11.44 -16.59 6.36
CA SER A 265 -11.76 -16.50 7.80
C SER A 265 -13.24 -16.79 8.17
N GLY A 266 -14.05 -17.35 7.26
CA GLY A 266 -15.44 -17.71 7.48
C GLY A 266 -15.86 -19.05 6.86
N ALA A 267 -14.92 -19.82 6.28
CA ALA A 267 -15.24 -21.12 5.72
C ALA A 267 -15.70 -22.06 6.85
N THR A 268 -16.95 -22.52 6.76
CA THR A 268 -17.62 -23.40 7.73
C THR A 268 -17.01 -24.81 7.79
N SER A 269 -16.05 -25.10 6.91
CA SER A 269 -15.29 -26.34 6.87
C SER A 269 -13.93 -26.15 7.54
N SER A 270 -13.71 -26.76 8.71
CA SER A 270 -12.36 -26.88 9.27
C SER A 270 -11.45 -27.52 8.21
N PRO A 271 -10.27 -26.92 7.92
CA PRO A 271 -9.40 -27.45 6.90
C PRO A 271 -8.90 -28.85 7.30
N ARG A 272 -8.80 -29.76 6.33
CA ARG A 272 -8.21 -31.09 6.53
C ARG A 272 -6.75 -30.90 6.96
N ASN A 273 -6.45 -31.24 8.21
CA ASN A 273 -5.11 -31.10 8.78
C ASN A 273 -4.56 -32.48 9.13
N LEU A 274 -4.13 -33.21 8.11
CA LEU A 274 -3.53 -34.53 8.25
C LEU A 274 -2.01 -34.42 8.25
N ALA A 275 -1.35 -35.13 9.17
CA ALA A 275 0.10 -35.24 9.19
C ALA A 275 0.53 -36.71 9.23
N ILE A 276 1.56 -37.05 8.47
CA ILE A 276 2.28 -38.32 8.67
C ILE A 276 3.16 -38.11 9.91
N THR A 277 2.88 -38.85 10.98
CA THR A 277 3.61 -38.73 12.25
C THR A 277 4.68 -39.79 12.42
N ASP A 278 4.53 -40.92 11.72
CA ASP A 278 5.50 -42.01 11.75
C ASP A 278 5.55 -42.72 10.40
N LEU A 279 6.74 -43.17 10.03
CA LEU A 279 7.03 -43.89 8.80
C LEU A 279 8.07 -44.95 9.12
N ALA A 280 7.62 -46.21 9.21
CA ALA A 280 8.49 -47.33 9.57
C ALA A 280 8.36 -48.44 8.51
N PRO A 281 9.47 -49.05 8.06
CA PRO A 281 9.38 -50.25 7.23
C PRO A 281 8.73 -51.39 8.01
N GLU A 282 8.02 -52.25 7.29
CA GLU A 282 7.54 -53.50 7.86
C GLU A 282 8.75 -54.37 8.26
N PRO A 283 8.75 -54.99 9.46
CA PRO A 283 9.87 -55.82 9.90
C PRO A 283 10.02 -57.06 9.01
N ASP A 284 10.94 -57.01 8.05
CA ASP A 284 11.23 -58.09 7.11
C ASP A 284 12.72 -58.09 6.69
N VAL A 285 13.18 -59.15 6.03
CA VAL A 285 14.53 -59.25 5.47
C VAL A 285 14.60 -58.43 4.18
N TRP A 286 15.23 -57.26 4.26
CA TRP A 286 15.35 -56.38 3.10
C TRP A 286 16.45 -56.85 2.14
N VAL A 287 16.08 -57.05 0.88
CA VAL A 287 16.99 -57.44 -0.20
C VAL A 287 17.06 -56.31 -1.23
N ALA A 288 18.28 -56.01 -1.71
CA ALA A 288 18.49 -54.99 -2.72
C ALA A 288 17.68 -55.30 -4.00
N GLY A 289 16.91 -54.31 -4.47
CA GLY A 289 16.06 -54.44 -5.66
C GLY A 289 14.64 -54.94 -5.39
N VAL A 290 14.30 -55.31 -4.15
CA VAL A 290 12.93 -55.68 -3.75
C VAL A 290 12.23 -54.47 -3.11
N PRO A 291 11.00 -54.12 -3.53
CA PRO A 291 10.21 -53.09 -2.87
C PRO A 291 9.96 -53.43 -1.40
N VAL A 292 10.17 -52.47 -0.51
CA VAL A 292 9.90 -52.61 0.94
C VAL A 292 8.53 -52.04 1.26
N MET A 293 7.73 -52.81 2.00
CA MET A 293 6.45 -52.33 2.52
C MET A 293 6.70 -51.35 3.67
N MET A 294 6.04 -50.19 3.62
CA MET A 294 6.19 -49.13 4.63
C MET A 294 4.86 -48.94 5.36
N ASN A 295 4.91 -48.98 6.69
CA ASN A 295 3.82 -48.57 7.55
C ASN A 295 3.85 -47.05 7.74
N VAL A 296 2.74 -46.40 7.43
CA VAL A 296 2.55 -44.95 7.55
C VAL A 296 1.52 -44.69 8.64
N THR A 297 1.91 -43.99 9.70
CA THR A 297 0.94 -43.51 10.70
C THR A 297 0.49 -42.10 10.34
N VAL A 298 -0.80 -41.94 10.06
CA VAL A 298 -1.42 -40.65 9.77
C VAL A 298 -2.24 -40.19 10.98
N LYS A 299 -1.98 -38.96 11.43
CA LYS A 299 -2.73 -38.30 12.49
C LYS A 299 -3.55 -37.14 11.96
N ASN A 300 -4.81 -37.09 12.36
CA ASN A 300 -5.70 -35.98 12.08
C ASN A 300 -5.66 -34.94 13.21
N TYR A 301 -5.35 -33.69 12.85
CA TYR A 301 -5.31 -32.51 13.71
C TYR A 301 -6.44 -31.52 13.41
N SER A 302 -7.40 -31.90 12.57
CA SER A 302 -8.62 -31.13 12.31
C SER A 302 -9.77 -31.56 13.24
N ASP A 303 -10.77 -30.70 13.37
CA ASP A 303 -11.94 -30.96 14.23
C ASP A 303 -12.94 -31.94 13.60
N ALA A 304 -12.79 -32.23 12.30
CA ALA A 304 -13.68 -33.10 11.55
C ALA A 304 -13.02 -34.47 11.30
N GLU A 305 -13.81 -35.54 11.34
CA GLU A 305 -13.36 -36.87 10.94
C GLU A 305 -13.02 -36.87 9.44
N VAL A 306 -11.83 -37.39 9.10
CA VAL A 306 -11.37 -37.50 7.71
C VAL A 306 -11.28 -38.98 7.36
N LYS A 307 -12.06 -39.40 6.36
CA LYS A 307 -12.01 -40.76 5.82
C LYS A 307 -10.94 -40.87 4.73
N ASN A 308 -10.29 -42.03 4.68
CA ASN A 308 -9.36 -42.42 3.61
C ASN A 308 -10.13 -42.82 2.35
#